data_AF-A0A433X8J7-F1
#
_entry.id   AF-A0A433X8J7-F1
#
_cell.length_a   1.000
_cell.length_b   1.000
_cell.length_c   1.000
_cell.angle_alpha   90.00
_cell.angle_beta   90.00
_cell.angle_gamma   90.00
#
_symmetry.space_group_name_H-M   'P 1'
#
loop_
_entity.id
_entity.type
_entity.pdbx_description
1 polymer ?
#
loop_
_entity_poly.entity_id
_entity_poly.type
_entity_poly.pdbx_seq_one_letter_code
_entity_poly.pdbx_strand_id
1 'polypeptide(L)'
;MRKFLLAGVAIAALGLSTPVLAQNTDGAALAGGTAGGAAGGTIGFLVGGPLGAIVGGFAGAVLGAEATVSAASVEYAARNPVDPIYLETAIEPGFVVDASVTVYPIEGDDQFGYFYANNRVYIVDLASREVVQSPGYAIPEASVAYIQANPRDAVIIEGDIAPGFVIDPAVELVPIPDDPAYAYVYINDRPALVDTWTRTVVWIG
;
A
#
# COMPACT_ATOMS: atom_id res chain seq x y z
N MET A 1 59.39 30.46 18.07
CA MET A 1 58.58 29.34 18.59
C MET A 1 57.13 29.53 18.17
N ARG A 2 56.44 28.42 17.82
CA ARG A 2 55.06 28.27 17.28
C ARG A 2 55.00 28.35 15.75
N LYS A 3 55.14 27.24 15.01
CA LYS A 3 54.29 26.04 14.78
C LYS A 3 53.10 26.30 13.83
N PHE A 4 53.15 25.56 12.72
CA PHE A 4 52.24 25.38 11.58
C PHE A 4 50.74 25.31 11.91
N LEU A 5 49.89 25.61 10.93
CA LEU A 5 48.77 24.75 10.53
C LEU A 5 48.18 25.15 9.15
N LEU A 6 48.04 24.13 8.29
CA LEU A 6 47.28 24.11 7.04
C LEU A 6 45.76 24.21 7.31
N ALA A 7 45.04 24.90 6.43
CA ALA A 7 43.64 24.65 6.08
C ALA A 7 43.47 25.16 4.63
N GLY A 8 43.08 24.37 3.62
CA GLY A 8 42.08 23.31 3.62
C GLY A 8 40.89 23.84 2.80
N VAL A 9 40.89 23.53 1.50
CA VAL A 9 39.88 23.95 0.51
C VAL A 9 38.49 23.43 0.90
N ALA A 10 37.49 24.31 0.88
CA ALA A 10 36.08 23.94 0.73
C ALA A 10 35.47 24.86 -0.33
N ILE A 11 35.37 24.35 -1.57
CA ILE A 11 34.58 24.96 -2.63
C ILE A 11 33.11 24.72 -2.27
N ALA A 12 32.39 25.78 -1.95
CA ALA A 12 30.95 25.76 -1.79
C ALA A 12 30.30 25.55 -3.16
N ALA A 13 29.83 24.34 -3.46
CA ALA A 13 28.93 24.09 -4.57
C ALA A 13 27.53 24.58 -4.17
N LEU A 14 27.21 25.83 -4.53
CA LEU A 14 25.87 26.39 -4.45
C LEU A 14 24.93 25.60 -5.36
N GLY A 15 23.84 25.09 -4.77
CA GLY A 15 22.80 24.34 -5.45
C GLY A 15 22.11 25.17 -6.54
N LEU A 16 22.03 24.58 -7.73
CA LEU A 16 21.13 25.05 -8.78
C LEU A 16 19.76 24.42 -8.52
N SER A 17 18.89 25.16 -7.82
CA SER A 17 17.46 24.89 -7.80
C SER A 17 16.88 25.26 -9.17
N THR A 18 16.55 24.27 -9.99
CA THR A 18 15.69 24.48 -11.15
C THR A 18 14.23 24.54 -10.70
N PRO A 19 13.42 25.52 -11.16
CA PRO A 19 12.00 25.52 -10.88
C PRO A 19 11.33 24.39 -11.68
N VAL A 20 10.61 23.52 -10.97
CA VAL A 20 9.69 22.55 -11.56
C VAL A 20 8.62 23.33 -12.32
N LEU A 21 8.53 23.08 -13.63
CA LEU A 21 7.47 23.60 -14.48
C LEU A 21 6.15 22.94 -14.07
N ALA A 22 5.18 23.76 -13.66
CA ALA A 22 3.79 23.36 -13.53
C ALA A 22 3.26 22.92 -14.90
N GLN A 23 2.87 21.64 -15.01
CA GLN A 23 2.08 21.16 -16.14
C GLN A 23 0.63 21.11 -15.71
N ASN A 24 -0.15 22.07 -16.22
CA ASN A 24 -1.60 21.89 -16.36
C ASN A 24 -1.82 20.83 -17.43
N THR A 25 -2.46 19.73 -17.06
CA THR A 25 -3.11 18.83 -18.01
C THR A 25 -4.42 18.40 -17.39
N ASP A 26 -5.52 18.85 -18.01
CA ASP A 26 -6.85 18.35 -17.73
C ASP A 26 -6.88 16.85 -18.07
N GLY A 27 -7.13 16.04 -17.04
CA GLY A 27 -6.96 14.59 -17.04
C GLY A 27 -6.07 14.21 -15.87
N ALA A 28 -6.66 13.60 -14.85
CA ALA A 28 -6.04 13.27 -13.57
C ALA A 28 -4.79 12.39 -13.72
N ALA A 29 -3.67 13.02 -14.08
CA ALA A 29 -2.35 12.45 -14.07
C ALA A 29 -1.87 12.41 -12.62
N LEU A 30 -1.80 11.21 -12.07
CA LEU A 30 -0.58 10.70 -11.47
C LEU A 30 0.14 11.68 -10.53
N ALA A 31 -0.54 12.15 -9.48
CA ALA A 31 0.09 12.64 -8.27
C ALA A 31 0.52 11.44 -7.39
N GLY A 32 1.37 10.57 -7.95
CA GLY A 32 1.92 9.38 -7.28
C GLY A 32 3.45 9.34 -7.26
N GLY A 33 4.13 10.45 -7.60
CA GLY A 33 5.57 10.43 -7.77
C GLY A 33 6.28 11.73 -7.45
N THR A 34 6.44 12.03 -6.15
CA THR A 34 7.63 12.69 -5.56
C THR A 34 7.62 12.58 -4.02
N ALA A 35 7.73 11.36 -3.49
CA ALA A 35 8.06 11.17 -2.06
C ALA A 35 8.92 9.91 -1.86
N GLY A 36 9.99 9.77 -2.64
CA GLY A 36 11.04 8.76 -2.44
C GLY A 36 12.06 9.17 -1.35
N GLY A 37 11.60 9.55 -0.16
CA GLY A 37 12.47 10.04 0.92
C GLY A 37 12.15 9.41 2.27
N ALA A 38 12.71 8.21 2.53
CA ALA A 38 13.01 7.60 3.83
C ALA A 38 11.97 7.54 4.97
N ALA A 39 10.75 8.04 4.83
CA ALA A 39 9.69 7.88 5.82
C ALA A 39 8.44 7.34 5.13
N GLY A 40 7.96 6.18 5.57
CA GLY A 40 6.79 5.50 5.02
C GLY A 40 5.55 6.39 5.09
N GLY A 41 5.23 7.06 3.98
CA GLY A 41 3.97 7.74 3.78
C GLY A 41 2.99 6.80 3.11
N THR A 42 1.91 6.42 3.80
CA THR A 42 0.81 5.65 3.22
C THR A 42 -0.05 6.56 2.37
N ILE A 43 0.34 6.73 1.11
CA ILE A 43 -0.45 7.41 0.10
C ILE A 43 -1.23 6.33 -0.65
N GLY A 44 -2.50 6.18 -0.29
CA GLY A 44 -3.43 5.28 -0.98
C GLY A 44 -3.71 5.75 -2.40
N PHE A 45 -3.81 4.81 -3.33
CA PHE A 45 -4.33 5.05 -4.66
C PHE A 45 -5.86 5.03 -4.55
N LEU A 46 -6.46 6.21 -4.40
CA LEU A 46 -7.91 6.38 -4.42
C LEU A 46 -8.40 6.23 -5.87
N VAL A 47 -8.55 4.97 -6.33
CA VAL A 47 -9.25 4.67 -7.59
C VAL A 47 -10.73 4.97 -7.37
N GLY A 48 -11.14 6.19 -7.71
CA GLY A 48 -12.51 6.67 -7.55
C GLY A 48 -13.53 5.71 -8.21
N GLY A 49 -14.39 5.13 -7.38
CA GLY A 49 -15.53 4.29 -7.76
C GLY A 49 -15.94 3.35 -6.61
N PRO A 50 -17.23 2.92 -6.55
CA PRO A 50 -17.85 2.30 -5.37
C PRO A 50 -17.31 0.92 -4.93
N LEU A 51 -16.21 0.44 -5.52
CA LEU A 51 -15.74 -0.95 -5.36
C LEU A 51 -14.21 -1.12 -5.19
N GLY A 52 -13.39 -0.08 -5.00
CA GLY A 52 -11.98 -0.36 -4.76
C GLY A 52 -11.08 0.83 -4.47
N ALA A 53 -11.08 1.31 -3.23
CA ALA A 53 -9.96 2.11 -2.75
C ALA A 53 -8.79 1.16 -2.43
N ILE A 54 -7.63 1.32 -3.07
CA ILE A 54 -6.42 0.61 -2.65
C ILE A 54 -5.59 1.53 -1.78
N VAL A 55 -5.37 1.14 -0.52
CA VAL A 55 -4.33 1.79 0.28
C VAL A 55 -3.00 1.12 0.00
N GLY A 56 -2.18 1.84 -0.75
CA GLY A 56 -0.80 1.49 -1.03
C GLY A 56 0.03 1.51 0.24
N GLY A 57 0.69 0.39 0.51
CA GLY A 57 1.43 0.21 1.75
C GLY A 57 2.67 -0.63 1.57
N PHE A 58 3.51 -0.37 0.55
CA PHE A 58 4.88 -0.90 0.46
C PHE A 58 5.88 0.20 0.11
N ALA A 59 6.94 0.31 0.92
CA ALA A 59 8.19 0.98 0.60
C ALA A 59 9.15 -0.09 0.05
N GLY A 60 9.18 -0.30 -1.26
CA GLY A 60 10.03 -1.32 -1.87
C GLY A 60 10.21 -1.03 -3.34
N ALA A 61 11.47 -0.92 -3.76
CA ALA A 61 11.87 -0.63 -5.13
C ALA A 61 11.18 -1.56 -6.12
N VAL A 62 10.70 -1.00 -7.23
CA VAL A 62 10.44 -1.77 -8.45
C VAL A 62 11.76 -2.44 -8.83
N LEU A 63 11.92 -3.72 -8.48
CA LEU A 63 13.09 -4.50 -8.84
C LEU A 63 12.91 -4.97 -10.28
N GLY A 64 13.80 -4.52 -11.17
CA GLY A 64 13.91 -5.04 -12.54
C GLY A 64 13.38 -4.07 -13.58
N ALA A 65 14.28 -3.62 -14.46
CA ALA A 65 14.03 -2.62 -15.50
C ALA A 65 13.18 -3.12 -16.69
N GLU A 66 12.46 -4.23 -16.60
CA GLU A 66 11.83 -4.86 -17.77
C GLU A 66 10.35 -5.26 -17.61
N ALA A 67 9.80 -5.36 -16.40
CA ALA A 67 8.39 -5.67 -16.18
C ALA A 67 7.69 -4.52 -15.43
N THR A 68 7.45 -3.42 -16.14
CA THR A 68 6.66 -2.32 -15.58
C THR A 68 5.20 -2.73 -15.60
N VAL A 69 4.68 -3.20 -14.46
CA VAL A 69 3.24 -3.36 -14.28
C VAL A 69 2.57 -2.02 -14.55
N SER A 70 1.62 -2.00 -15.49
CA SER A 70 0.98 -0.76 -15.88
C SER A 70 0.03 -0.26 -14.78
N ALA A 71 -0.17 1.06 -14.71
CA ALA A 71 -1.19 1.63 -13.82
C ALA A 71 -2.59 1.09 -14.12
N ALA A 72 -2.88 0.77 -15.39
CA ALA A 72 -4.16 0.17 -15.79
C ALA A 72 -4.32 -1.25 -15.24
N SER A 73 -3.25 -2.03 -15.16
CA SER A 73 -3.25 -3.40 -14.60
C SER A 73 -3.53 -3.36 -13.09
N VAL A 74 -2.89 -2.42 -12.38
CA VAL A 74 -3.16 -2.15 -10.96
C VAL A 74 -4.61 -1.72 -10.75
N GLU A 75 -5.11 -0.78 -11.56
CA GLU A 75 -6.47 -0.26 -11.50
C GLU A 75 -7.51 -1.35 -11.81
N TYR A 76 -7.22 -2.24 -12.76
CA TYR A 76 -8.08 -3.38 -13.06
C TYR A 76 -8.20 -4.32 -11.87
N ALA A 77 -7.07 -4.73 -11.27
CA ALA A 77 -7.08 -5.60 -10.10
C ALA A 77 -7.79 -4.95 -8.90
N ALA A 78 -7.72 -3.62 -8.77
CA ALA A 78 -8.42 -2.85 -7.76
C ALA A 78 -9.95 -2.86 -7.93
N ARG A 79 -10.42 -2.68 -9.17
CA ARG A 79 -11.85 -2.59 -9.48
C ARG A 79 -12.55 -3.93 -9.56
N ASN A 80 -11.79 -5.01 -9.68
CA ASN A 80 -12.30 -6.37 -9.80
C ASN A 80 -11.78 -7.21 -8.63
N PRO A 81 -12.22 -6.94 -7.38
CA PRO A 81 -11.80 -7.75 -6.24
C PRO A 81 -12.30 -9.19 -6.39
N VAL A 82 -11.46 -10.14 -5.98
CA VAL A 82 -11.75 -11.57 -5.93
C VAL A 82 -11.64 -12.06 -4.50
N ASP A 83 -12.21 -13.24 -4.21
CA ASP A 83 -12.17 -13.82 -2.87
C ASP A 83 -10.72 -14.03 -2.41
N PRO A 84 -10.33 -13.47 -1.25
CA PRO A 84 -8.98 -13.62 -0.74
C PRO A 84 -8.74 -15.02 -0.19
N ILE A 85 -7.54 -15.53 -0.42
CA ILE A 85 -7.03 -16.69 0.33
C ILE A 85 -6.27 -16.22 1.57
N TYR A 86 -6.27 -17.02 2.63
CA TYR A 86 -5.51 -16.70 3.83
C TYR A 86 -4.30 -17.60 3.95
N LEU A 87 -3.13 -16.98 4.06
CA LEU A 87 -1.84 -17.65 4.07
C LEU A 87 -1.04 -17.20 5.28
N GLU A 88 -0.40 -18.16 5.95
CA GLU A 88 0.51 -17.89 7.07
C GLU A 88 1.87 -17.37 6.60
N THR A 89 2.21 -17.62 5.33
CA THR A 89 3.49 -17.24 4.74
C THR A 89 3.42 -15.80 4.23
N ALA A 90 4.45 -15.01 4.54
CA ALA A 90 4.61 -13.68 3.97
C ALA A 90 4.92 -13.77 2.47
N ILE A 91 4.21 -12.99 1.67
CA ILE A 91 4.39 -12.91 0.22
C ILE A 91 5.10 -11.61 -0.11
N GLU A 92 6.25 -11.73 -0.76
CA GLU A 92 7.09 -10.62 -1.21
C GLU A 92 7.30 -10.71 -2.73
N PRO A 93 7.67 -9.61 -3.41
CA PRO A 93 8.11 -9.69 -4.80
C PRO A 93 9.24 -10.72 -4.97
N GLY A 94 9.18 -11.53 -6.03
CA GLY A 94 10.06 -12.69 -6.20
C GLY A 94 9.46 -14.02 -5.75
N PHE A 95 8.35 -13.99 -5.01
CA PHE A 95 7.68 -15.21 -4.55
C PHE A 95 6.99 -15.94 -5.71
N VAL A 96 7.27 -17.23 -5.89
CA VAL A 96 6.59 -18.05 -6.91
C VAL A 96 5.32 -18.67 -6.33
N VAL A 97 4.18 -18.32 -6.93
CA VAL A 97 2.85 -18.73 -6.49
C VAL A 97 2.58 -20.18 -6.89
N ASP A 98 2.25 -21.02 -5.90
CA ASP A 98 1.90 -22.43 -6.09
C ASP A 98 0.74 -22.62 -7.08
N ALA A 99 0.73 -23.73 -7.82
CA ALA A 99 -0.27 -24.02 -8.84
C ALA A 99 -1.70 -24.18 -8.28
N SER A 100 -1.86 -24.45 -6.98
CA SER A 100 -3.16 -24.52 -6.31
C SER A 100 -3.83 -23.16 -6.11
N VAL A 101 -3.08 -22.07 -6.15
CA VAL A 101 -3.63 -20.71 -6.05
C VAL A 101 -4.18 -20.28 -7.40
N THR A 102 -5.44 -19.91 -7.44
CA THR A 102 -6.07 -19.32 -8.63
C THR A 102 -5.50 -17.92 -8.87
N VAL A 103 -4.84 -17.74 -10.02
CA VAL A 103 -4.40 -16.43 -10.51
C VAL A 103 -5.37 -15.99 -11.59
N TYR A 104 -6.00 -14.83 -11.40
CA TYR A 104 -6.98 -14.26 -12.31
C TYR A 104 -6.27 -13.40 -13.35
N PRO A 105 -6.53 -13.56 -14.65
CA PRO A 105 -5.92 -12.72 -15.68
C PRO A 105 -6.40 -11.28 -15.56
N ILE A 106 -5.52 -10.33 -15.90
CA ILE A 106 -5.87 -8.93 -16.02
C ILE A 106 -6.38 -8.68 -17.44
N GLU A 107 -7.56 -8.10 -17.60
CA GLU A 107 -8.08 -7.81 -18.93
C GLU A 107 -7.28 -6.68 -19.59
N GLY A 108 -6.86 -6.91 -20.83
CA GLY A 108 -6.01 -5.96 -21.57
C GLY A 108 -4.51 -6.09 -21.26
N ASP A 109 -4.11 -7.05 -20.44
CA ASP A 109 -2.71 -7.35 -20.11
C ASP A 109 -2.50 -8.86 -20.10
N ASP A 110 -1.80 -9.38 -21.11
CA ASP A 110 -1.56 -10.81 -21.27
C ASP A 110 -0.34 -11.32 -20.48
N GLN A 111 0.46 -10.41 -19.93
CA GLN A 111 1.64 -10.75 -19.15
C GLN A 111 1.29 -10.95 -17.67
N PHE A 112 0.34 -10.16 -17.15
CA PHE A 112 0.05 -10.15 -15.72
C PHE A 112 -1.32 -10.72 -15.35
N GLY A 113 -1.33 -11.38 -14.22
CA GLY A 113 -2.53 -11.76 -13.48
C GLY A 113 -2.47 -11.19 -12.06
N TYR A 114 -3.52 -11.44 -11.29
CA TYR A 114 -3.58 -11.04 -9.90
C TYR A 114 -4.31 -12.07 -9.04
N PHE A 115 -4.04 -12.04 -7.76
CA PHE A 115 -4.81 -12.74 -6.74
C PHE A 115 -4.83 -11.92 -5.46
N TYR A 116 -5.73 -12.28 -4.55
CA TYR A 116 -5.85 -11.65 -3.26
C TYR A 116 -5.42 -12.63 -2.18
N ALA A 117 -4.53 -12.18 -1.28
CA ALA A 117 -4.19 -12.96 -0.10
C ALA A 117 -4.10 -12.06 1.14
N ASN A 118 -4.70 -12.49 2.25
CA ASN A 118 -4.79 -11.68 3.49
C ASN A 118 -5.29 -10.25 3.18
N ASN A 119 -6.38 -10.16 2.40
CA ASN A 119 -6.99 -8.92 1.89
C ASN A 119 -6.07 -7.97 1.11
N ARG A 120 -4.94 -8.48 0.64
CA ARG A 120 -3.93 -7.73 -0.09
C ARG A 120 -3.84 -8.18 -1.54
N VAL A 121 -3.71 -7.21 -2.45
CA VAL A 121 -3.65 -7.47 -3.90
C VAL A 121 -2.23 -7.81 -4.31
N TYR A 122 -2.01 -8.95 -4.95
CA TYR A 122 -0.72 -9.34 -5.53
C TYR A 122 -0.84 -9.47 -7.04
N ILE A 123 0.08 -8.84 -7.76
CA ILE A 123 0.22 -8.93 -9.21
C ILE A 123 1.33 -9.92 -9.51
N VAL A 124 1.06 -10.80 -10.46
CA VAL A 124 1.84 -12.00 -10.75
C VAL A 124 2.13 -12.04 -12.24
N ASP A 125 3.37 -12.36 -12.61
CA ASP A 125 3.71 -12.71 -13.99
C ASP A 125 3.10 -14.07 -14.34
N LEU A 126 2.29 -14.14 -15.39
CA LEU A 126 1.56 -15.36 -15.76
C LEU A 126 2.49 -16.46 -16.30
N ALA A 127 3.65 -16.11 -16.83
CA ALA A 127 4.61 -17.06 -17.39
C ALA A 127 5.43 -17.76 -16.31
N SER A 128 5.93 -17.00 -15.32
CA SER A 128 6.75 -17.52 -14.22
C SER A 128 5.96 -17.87 -12.95
N ARG A 129 4.73 -17.35 -12.84
CA ARG A 129 3.93 -17.32 -11.59
C ARG A 129 4.62 -16.58 -10.44
N GLU A 130 5.57 -15.70 -10.76
CA GLU A 130 6.27 -14.89 -9.78
C GLU A 130 5.45 -13.64 -9.42
N VAL A 131 5.33 -13.35 -8.12
CA VAL A 131 4.79 -12.08 -7.65
C VAL A 131 5.76 -10.97 -8.04
N VAL A 132 5.30 -10.06 -8.88
CA VAL A 132 6.11 -8.94 -9.38
C VAL A 132 5.87 -7.66 -8.59
N GLN A 133 4.65 -7.48 -8.10
CA GLN A 133 4.25 -6.29 -7.37
C GLN A 133 3.09 -6.64 -6.44
N SER A 134 2.95 -5.87 -5.37
CA SER A 134 1.72 -5.89 -4.60
C SER A 134 1.26 -4.46 -4.32
N PRO A 135 0.20 -3.98 -5.01
CA PRO A 135 -0.20 -2.57 -4.96
C PRO A 135 -0.64 -2.08 -3.58
N GLY A 136 -1.20 -2.94 -2.73
CA GLY A 136 -1.75 -2.55 -1.43
C GLY A 136 -2.92 -3.40 -1.00
N TYR A 137 -3.59 -2.97 0.06
CA TYR A 137 -4.82 -3.59 0.54
C TYR A 137 -6.02 -3.04 -0.22
N ALA A 138 -6.93 -3.92 -0.61
CA ALA A 138 -8.22 -3.50 -1.13
C ALA A 138 -9.14 -3.17 0.04
N ILE A 139 -9.69 -1.95 0.05
CA ILE A 139 -10.47 -1.44 1.15
C ILE A 139 -11.95 -1.38 0.74
N PRO A 140 -12.83 -2.12 1.44
CA PRO A 140 -14.26 -2.02 1.19
C PRO A 140 -14.79 -0.66 1.64
N GLU A 141 -15.37 0.11 0.70
CA GLU A 141 -15.90 1.45 0.99
C GLU A 141 -17.03 1.39 2.04
N ALA A 142 -17.89 0.38 1.97
CA ALA A 142 -18.96 0.15 2.96
C ALA A 142 -18.40 0.00 4.38
N SER A 143 -17.27 -0.67 4.54
CA SER A 143 -16.61 -0.88 5.83
C SER A 143 -16.02 0.43 6.36
N VAL A 144 -15.38 1.23 5.49
CA VAL A 144 -14.91 2.57 5.86
C VAL A 144 -16.07 3.48 6.28
N ALA A 145 -17.14 3.52 5.49
CA ALA A 145 -18.32 4.33 5.78
C ALA A 145 -18.98 3.91 7.10
N TYR A 146 -19.08 2.60 7.35
CA TYR A 146 -19.60 2.07 8.60
C TYR A 146 -18.76 2.54 9.80
N ILE A 147 -17.43 2.44 9.73
CA ILE A 147 -16.57 2.87 10.84
C ILE A 147 -16.73 4.36 11.11
N GLN A 148 -16.71 5.19 10.06
CA GLN A 148 -16.88 6.65 10.19
C GLN A 148 -18.22 7.03 10.82
N ALA A 149 -19.28 6.25 10.56
CA ALA A 149 -20.60 6.46 11.15
C ALA A 149 -20.73 5.93 12.59
N ASN A 150 -19.80 5.09 13.06
CA ASN A 150 -19.86 4.40 14.35
C ASN A 150 -18.58 4.61 15.18
N PRO A 151 -18.32 5.84 15.69
CA PRO A 151 -17.12 6.12 16.47
C PRO A 151 -17.07 5.37 17.81
N ARG A 152 -15.85 5.07 18.26
CA ARG A 152 -15.55 4.36 19.52
C ARG A 152 -14.47 5.10 20.29
N ASP A 153 -14.34 4.76 21.58
CA ASP A 153 -13.24 5.27 22.41
C ASP A 153 -11.90 4.84 21.82
N ALA A 154 -10.98 5.79 21.71
CA ALA A 154 -9.69 5.56 21.09
C ALA A 154 -8.73 4.86 22.05
N VAL A 155 -7.95 3.93 21.51
CA VAL A 155 -6.76 3.38 22.16
C VAL A 155 -5.58 4.26 21.78
N ILE A 156 -4.75 4.60 22.76
CA ILE A 156 -3.51 5.33 22.51
C ILE A 156 -2.40 4.33 22.24
N ILE A 157 -1.79 4.45 21.07
CA ILE A 157 -0.63 3.64 20.68
C ILE A 157 0.51 4.60 20.35
N GLU A 158 1.67 4.35 20.93
CA GLU A 158 2.87 5.12 20.67
C GLU A 158 3.45 4.77 19.29
N GLY A 159 3.90 5.80 18.56
CA GLY A 159 4.52 5.67 17.24
C GLY A 159 3.56 5.95 16.09
N ASP A 160 4.12 5.92 14.88
CA ASP A 160 3.38 6.15 13.65
C ASP A 160 2.66 4.87 13.22
N ILE A 161 1.33 4.90 13.23
CA ILE A 161 0.50 3.78 12.80
C ILE A 161 0.16 3.95 11.32
N ALA A 162 0.44 2.91 10.56
CA ALA A 162 0.28 2.84 9.12
C ALA A 162 -0.30 1.47 8.71
N PRO A 163 -0.96 1.38 7.55
CA PRO A 163 -1.23 0.10 6.89
C PRO A 163 -0.05 -0.87 6.92
N GLY A 164 -0.31 -2.12 7.29
CA GLY A 164 0.71 -3.13 7.59
C GLY A 164 1.04 -3.29 9.07
N PHE A 165 0.65 -2.34 9.94
CA PHE A 165 0.83 -2.46 11.39
C PHE A 165 -0.04 -3.58 11.98
N VAL A 166 0.52 -4.43 12.83
CA VAL A 166 -0.22 -5.53 13.49
C VAL A 166 -0.67 -5.09 14.88
N ILE A 167 -1.97 -5.16 15.13
CA ILE A 167 -2.59 -4.74 16.40
C ILE A 167 -2.35 -5.81 17.47
N ASP A 168 -1.85 -5.38 18.63
CA ASP A 168 -1.63 -6.24 19.81
C ASP A 168 -2.91 -7.04 20.14
N PRO A 169 -2.81 -8.37 20.39
CA PRO A 169 -3.95 -9.22 20.73
C PRO A 169 -4.78 -8.72 21.93
N ALA A 170 -4.20 -7.96 22.85
CA ALA A 170 -4.89 -7.39 24.00
C ALA A 170 -5.83 -6.22 23.63
N VAL A 171 -5.65 -5.59 22.47
CA VAL A 171 -6.55 -4.54 21.99
C VAL A 171 -7.83 -5.18 21.46
N GLU A 172 -8.96 -4.79 22.01
CA GLU A 172 -10.27 -5.25 21.54
C GLU A 172 -10.59 -4.62 20.18
N LEU A 173 -10.91 -5.47 19.20
CA LEU A 173 -11.38 -5.04 17.89
C LEU A 173 -12.91 -5.14 17.85
N VAL A 174 -13.55 -4.13 17.26
CA VAL A 174 -14.99 -4.11 17.09
C VAL A 174 -15.35 -4.72 15.73
N PRO A 175 -16.17 -5.78 15.66
CA PRO A 175 -16.52 -6.41 14.39
C PRO A 175 -17.38 -5.49 13.51
N ILE A 176 -17.26 -5.64 12.19
CA ILE A 176 -18.15 -4.99 11.22
C ILE A 176 -19.27 -5.97 10.87
N PRO A 177 -20.56 -5.64 11.13
CA PRO A 177 -21.66 -6.60 11.02
C PRO A 177 -21.80 -7.30 9.66
N ASP A 178 -21.66 -6.54 8.57
CA ASP A 178 -21.86 -7.04 7.20
C ASP A 178 -20.54 -7.45 6.52
N ASP A 179 -19.41 -7.40 7.24
CA ASP A 179 -18.08 -7.68 6.71
C ASP A 179 -17.16 -8.33 7.76
N PRO A 180 -17.35 -9.62 8.09
CA PRO A 180 -16.65 -10.29 9.18
C PRO A 180 -15.16 -10.54 8.92
N ALA A 181 -14.69 -10.35 7.67
CA ALA A 181 -13.27 -10.35 7.34
C ALA A 181 -12.54 -9.15 7.95
N TYR A 182 -13.29 -8.10 8.33
CA TYR A 182 -12.73 -6.91 8.95
C TYR A 182 -13.35 -6.60 10.31
N ALA A 183 -12.54 -5.94 11.12
CA ALA A 183 -12.95 -5.29 12.34
C ALA A 183 -12.32 -3.89 12.36
N TYR A 184 -12.67 -3.09 13.36
CA TYR A 184 -12.12 -1.75 13.48
C TYR A 184 -11.78 -1.38 14.91
N VAL A 185 -10.91 -0.40 15.02
CA VAL A 185 -10.50 0.23 16.28
C VAL A 185 -10.21 1.70 16.01
N TYR A 186 -10.42 2.54 17.01
CA TYR A 186 -9.98 3.94 16.96
C TYR A 186 -8.61 4.04 17.62
N ILE A 187 -7.62 4.57 16.91
CA ILE A 187 -6.25 4.71 17.37
C ILE A 187 -5.86 6.18 17.28
N ASN A 188 -5.47 6.78 18.39
CA ASN A 188 -5.11 8.21 18.44
C ASN A 188 -6.18 9.10 17.74
N ASP A 189 -7.45 8.86 18.06
CA ASP A 189 -8.65 9.52 17.51
C ASP A 189 -8.92 9.29 16.00
N ARG A 190 -8.20 8.37 15.37
CA ARG A 190 -8.38 8.04 13.95
C ARG A 190 -8.99 6.64 13.82
N PRO A 191 -9.99 6.45 12.94
CA PRO A 191 -10.51 5.11 12.66
C PRO A 191 -9.45 4.28 11.91
N ALA A 192 -9.30 3.02 12.30
CA ALA A 192 -8.46 2.05 11.63
C ALA A 192 -9.28 0.81 11.28
N LEU A 193 -9.22 0.40 10.01
CA LEU A 193 -9.78 -0.86 9.52
C LEU A 193 -8.71 -1.94 9.66
N VAL A 194 -9.10 -3.10 10.19
CA VAL A 194 -8.18 -4.18 10.58
C VAL A 194 -8.68 -5.49 10.00
N ASP A 195 -7.78 -6.23 9.35
CA ASP A 195 -8.01 -7.62 8.93
C ASP A 195 -8.16 -8.52 10.17
N THR A 196 -9.24 -9.29 10.28
CA THR A 196 -9.50 -10.09 11.48
C THR A 196 -8.62 -11.32 11.61
N TRP A 197 -8.08 -11.83 10.50
CA TRP A 197 -7.22 -13.00 10.46
C TRP A 197 -5.80 -12.65 10.90
N THR A 198 -5.23 -11.58 10.35
CA THR A 198 -3.84 -11.18 10.62
C THR A 198 -3.72 -10.12 11.70
N ARG A 199 -4.84 -9.50 12.13
CA ARG A 199 -4.89 -8.30 12.98
C ARG A 199 -4.11 -7.12 12.40
N THR A 200 -3.94 -7.10 11.07
CA THR A 200 -3.19 -6.07 10.38
C THR A 200 -4.10 -4.88 10.09
N VAL A 201 -3.66 -3.67 10.43
CA VAL A 201 -4.26 -2.42 9.96
C VAL A 201 -4.13 -2.38 8.44
N VAL A 202 -5.24 -2.32 7.73
CA VAL A 202 -5.28 -2.22 6.27
C VAL A 202 -5.55 -0.80 5.79
N TRP A 203 -6.20 0.03 6.62
CA TRP A 203 -6.51 1.43 6.36
C TRP A 203 -6.55 2.23 7.66
N ILE A 204 -6.18 3.51 7.59
CA ILE A 204 -6.30 4.48 8.68
C ILE A 204 -6.82 5.81 8.14
N GLY A 205 -7.83 6.39 8.81
CA GLY A 205 -8.55 7.59 8.37
C GLY A 205 -7.92 8.92 8.73
#